data_AF-A0A8K0K6R2-F1
#
_entry.id   AF-A0A8K0K6R2-F1
#
_cell.length_a   1.000
_cell.length_b   1.000
_cell.length_c   1.000
_cell.angle_alpha   90.00
_cell.angle_beta   90.00
_cell.angle_gamma   90.00
#
_symmetry.space_group_name_H-M   'P 1'
#
loop_
_entity.id
_entity.type
_entity.pdbx_description
1 polymer ?
#
loop_
_entity_poly.entity_id
_entity_poly.type
_entity_poly.pdbx_seq_one_letter_code
_entity_poly.pdbx_strand_id
1 'polypeptide(L)'
;MKIVSVSKYGKGYASDPKQVPSGIPQGSILCPILFLVFINDLRRYLTSGNDKSVIMYADDVNVLISNSRIEDHARDGAQALQVMTDWCNSNCLSLIRTKH
;
A
#
# COMPACT_ATOMS: atom_id res chain seq x y z
N MET A 1 1.58 16.14 -0.36
CA MET A 1 1.75 16.36 -1.83
C MET A 1 0.83 17.50 -2.23
N LYS A 2 1.34 18.60 -2.81
CA LYS A 2 0.48 19.68 -3.34
C LYS A 2 0.08 19.29 -4.76
N ILE A 3 -1.21 19.23 -5.04
CA ILE A 3 -1.74 19.00 -6.38
C ILE A 3 -2.23 20.34 -6.92
N VAL A 4 -1.95 20.60 -8.18
CA VAL A 4 -2.31 21.83 -8.85
C VAL A 4 -3.45 21.53 -9.82
N SER A 5 -4.60 22.18 -9.66
CA SER A 5 -5.68 22.09 -10.64
C SER A 5 -5.45 23.14 -11.72
N VAL A 6 -5.43 22.73 -12.99
CA VAL A 6 -5.21 23.64 -14.12
C VAL A 6 -6.56 24.07 -14.69
N SER A 7 -6.81 25.38 -14.72
CA SER A 7 -8.02 26.01 -15.25
C SER A 7 -7.67 26.83 -16.48
N LYS A 8 -8.53 26.79 -17.51
CA LYS A 8 -8.33 27.55 -18.76
C LYS A 8 -8.85 28.98 -18.59
N TYR A 9 -7.97 29.96 -18.75
CA TYR A 9 -8.30 31.38 -18.74
C TYR A 9 -7.99 31.98 -20.12
N GLY A 10 -9.03 32.15 -20.94
CA GLY A 10 -8.88 32.66 -22.30
C GLY A 10 -8.03 31.75 -23.20
N LYS A 11 -6.90 32.27 -23.71
CA LYS A 11 -5.90 31.51 -24.49
C LYS A 11 -4.81 30.81 -23.65
N GLY A 12 -4.82 30.98 -22.32
CA GLY A 12 -3.80 30.45 -21.42
C GLY A 12 -4.34 29.44 -20.40
N TYR A 13 -3.41 28.78 -19.71
CA TYR A 13 -3.68 27.87 -18.60
C TYR A 13 -3.08 28.45 -17.32
N ALA A 14 -3.84 28.49 -16.23
CA ALA A 14 -3.35 28.88 -14.91
C ALA A 14 -3.61 27.73 -13.92
N SER A 15 -2.70 27.53 -12.97
CA SER A 15 -2.78 26.44 -12.01
C SER A 15 -3.00 26.98 -10.61
N ASP A 16 -4.08 26.56 -9.95
CA ASP A 16 -4.34 26.92 -8.56
C ASP A 16 -3.88 25.79 -7.62
N PRO A 17 -3.09 26.10 -6.58
CA PRO A 17 -2.70 25.11 -5.60
C PRO A 17 -3.92 24.66 -4.79
N LYS A 18 -4.29 23.38 -4.91
CA LYS A 18 -5.39 22.80 -4.15
C LYS A 18 -4.83 22.00 -2.98
N GLN A 19 -5.32 22.29 -1.78
CA GLN A 19 -5.02 21.48 -0.61
C GLN A 19 -5.75 20.14 -0.75
N VAL A 20 -4.97 19.06 -0.83
CA VAL A 20 -5.47 17.69 -0.83
C VAL A 20 -4.94 17.05 0.45
N PRO A 21 -5.77 16.91 1.50
CA PRO A 21 -5.32 16.45 2.82
C PRO A 21 -4.91 14.97 2.83
N SER A 22 -5.42 14.17 1.90
CA SER A 22 -5.03 12.77 1.71
C SER A 22 -5.39 12.27 0.31
N GLY A 23 -4.70 11.22 -0.15
CA GLY A 23 -4.93 10.60 -1.45
C GLY A 23 -4.22 11.29 -2.62
N ILE A 24 -4.07 10.55 -3.72
CA ILE A 24 -3.53 11.05 -4.97
C ILE A 24 -4.70 11.14 -5.98
N PRO A 25 -4.82 12.21 -6.78
CA PRO A 25 -5.88 12.34 -7.77
C PRO A 25 -5.88 11.14 -8.72
N GLN A 26 -7.01 10.44 -8.76
CA GLN A 26 -7.22 9.38 -9.74
C GLN A 26 -7.20 10.00 -11.15
N GLY A 27 -6.52 9.34 -12.09
CA GLY A 27 -6.40 9.80 -13.48
C GLY A 27 -5.00 10.33 -13.86
N SER A 28 -4.04 10.41 -12.94
CA SER A 28 -2.64 10.67 -13.28
C SER A 28 -1.86 9.36 -13.45
N ILE A 29 -1.09 9.27 -14.54
CA ILE A 29 -0.23 8.13 -14.88
C ILE A 29 0.87 7.92 -13.83
N LEU A 30 1.24 8.97 -13.11
CA LEU A 30 2.28 8.90 -12.07
C LEU A 30 1.76 8.29 -10.77
N CYS A 31 0.45 8.34 -10.49
CA CYS A 31 -0.09 7.87 -9.21
C CYS A 31 0.15 6.36 -8.99
N PRO A 32 -0.12 5.47 -9.95
CA PRO A 32 0.16 4.04 -9.79
C PRO A 32 1.65 3.75 -9.57
N ILE A 33 2.53 4.45 -10.28
CA ILE A 33 3.98 4.28 -10.14
C ILE A 33 4.44 4.69 -8.74
N LEU A 34 4.00 5.86 -8.27
CA LEU A 34 4.34 6.35 -6.93
C LEU A 34 3.80 5.43 -5.84
N PHE A 35 2.60 4.87 -6.03
CA PHE A 35 2.04 3.89 -5.12
C PHE A 35 2.85 2.59 -5.07
N LEU A 36 3.31 2.08 -6.23
CA LEU A 36 4.18 0.91 -6.29
C LEU A 36 5.51 1.14 -5.57
N VAL A 37 6.12 2.32 -5.73
CA VAL A 37 7.35 2.68 -4.99
C VAL A 37 7.08 2.75 -3.48
N PHE A 38 5.95 3.32 -3.08
CA PHE A 38 5.55 3.46 -1.69
C PHE A 38 5.31 2.12 -0.99
N ILE A 39 4.60 1.17 -1.62
CA ILE A 39 4.28 -0.13 -0.98
C ILE A 39 5.45 -1.13 -1.02
N ASN A 40 6.47 -0.91 -1.85
CA ASN A 40 7.49 -1.92 -2.12
C ASN A 40 8.32 -2.32 -0.89
N ASP A 41 8.44 -1.46 0.12
CA ASP A 41 9.20 -1.77 1.35
C ASP A 41 8.45 -2.73 2.29
N LEU A 42 7.11 -2.83 2.21
CA LEU A 42 6.27 -3.77 2.97
C LEU A 42 6.80 -5.21 2.87
N ARG A 43 7.27 -5.60 1.69
CA ARG A 43 7.85 -6.94 1.44
C ARG A 43 8.96 -7.27 2.43
N ARG A 44 9.79 -6.29 2.82
CA ARG A 44 10.92 -6.50 3.73
C ARG A 44 10.46 -6.86 5.13
N TYR A 45 9.33 -6.30 5.59
CA TYR A 45 8.78 -6.60 6.90
C TYR A 45 8.14 -8.00 6.94
N LEU A 46 7.45 -8.38 5.86
CA LEU A 46 6.74 -9.66 5.76
C LEU A 46 7.63 -10.87 5.47
N THR A 47 8.83 -10.66 4.91
CA THR A 47 9.82 -11.72 4.60
C THR A 47 10.83 -11.96 5.73
N SER A 48 10.53 -11.51 6.95
CA SER A 48 11.33 -11.82 8.14
C SER A 48 11.17 -13.30 8.53
N GLY A 49 11.97 -14.17 7.91
CA GLY A 49 11.98 -15.62 8.12
C GLY A 49 12.04 -16.41 6.80
N ASN A 50 12.53 -17.65 6.85
CA ASN A 50 12.69 -18.49 5.65
C ASN A 50 11.37 -19.17 5.21
N ASP A 51 10.33 -19.12 6.05
CA ASP A 51 9.10 -19.92 5.89
C ASP A 51 7.95 -19.12 5.24
N LYS A 52 8.25 -17.92 4.72
CA LYS A 52 7.25 -16.97 4.19
C LYS A 52 7.64 -16.50 2.78
N SER A 53 6.68 -16.55 1.87
CA SER A 53 6.77 -15.96 0.54
C SER A 53 5.70 -14.89 0.37
N VAL A 54 6.04 -13.77 -0.27
CA VAL A 54 5.15 -12.60 -0.40
C VAL A 54 4.98 -12.25 -1.86
N ILE A 55 3.74 -12.20 -2.32
CA ILE A 55 3.35 -11.80 -3.67
C ILE A 55 2.53 -10.51 -3.52
N MET A 56 2.93 -9.45 -4.24
CA MET A 56 2.23 -8.16 -4.21
C MET A 56 1.87 -7.73 -5.62
N TYR A 57 0.66 -7.21 -5.80
CA TYR A 57 0.19 -6.60 -7.04
C TYR A 57 -0.68 -5.40 -6.71
N ALA A 58 -0.17 -4.19 -6.99
CA ALA A 58 -0.80 -2.96 -6.52
C ALA A 58 -1.11 -3.05 -5.01
N ASP A 59 -2.39 -2.91 -4.60
CA ASP A 59 -2.85 -2.98 -3.21
C ASP A 59 -3.14 -4.42 -2.74
N ASP A 60 -3.11 -5.41 -3.63
CA ASP A 60 -3.29 -6.81 -3.30
C ASP A 60 -1.98 -7.45 -2.80
N VAL A 61 -1.98 -7.93 -1.56
CA VAL A 61 -0.84 -8.58 -0.91
C VAL A 61 -1.24 -9.98 -0.47
N ASN A 62 -0.50 -10.98 -0.93
CA ASN A 62 -0.64 -12.38 -0.54
C ASN A 62 0.61 -12.83 0.23
N VAL A 63 0.42 -13.35 1.45
CA VAL A 63 1.47 -13.95 2.26
C VAL A 63 1.26 -15.46 2.31
N LEU A 64 2.19 -16.19 1.73
CA LEU A 64 2.21 -17.66 1.69
C LEU A 64 3.11 -18.16 2.81
N ILE A 65 2.58 -19.03 3.66
CA ILE A 65 3.30 -19.55 4.83
C ILE A 65 3.46 -21.06 4.65
N SER A 66 4.71 -21.52 4.62
CA SER A 66 5.06 -22.92 4.48
C SER A 66 5.76 -23.40 5.74
N ASN A 67 5.06 -24.15 6.57
CA ASN A 67 5.62 -24.79 7.76
C ASN A 67 5.28 -26.28 7.76
N SER A 68 6.11 -27.08 8.43
CA SER A 68 5.94 -28.53 8.55
C SER A 68 4.88 -28.93 9.58
N ARG A 69 4.57 -28.04 10.53
CA ARG A 69 3.59 -28.27 11.60
C ARG A 69 2.39 -27.37 11.46
N ILE A 70 1.21 -27.96 11.61
CA ILE A 70 -0.05 -27.22 11.47
C ILE A 70 -0.24 -26.11 12.51
N GLU A 71 0.25 -26.36 13.73
CA GLU A 71 0.21 -25.42 14.86
C GLU A 71 1.00 -24.13 14.57
N ASP A 72 2.06 -24.25 13.78
CA ASP A 72 2.91 -23.11 13.43
C ASP A 72 2.24 -22.21 12.38
N HIS A 73 1.39 -22.76 11.49
CA HIS A 73 0.69 -21.94 10.47
C HIS A 73 -0.19 -20.86 11.09
N ALA A 74 -0.96 -21.19 12.13
CA ALA A 74 -1.85 -20.24 12.78
C ALA A 74 -1.06 -19.11 13.46
N ARG A 75 0.04 -19.47 14.15
CA ARG A 75 0.94 -18.50 14.80
C ARG A 75 1.60 -17.59 13.76
N ASP A 76 2.18 -18.17 12.72
CA ASP A 76 2.95 -17.45 11.71
C ASP A 76 2.02 -16.55 10.87
N GLY A 77 0.76 -16.98 10.64
CA GLY A 77 -0.30 -16.19 10.03
C GLY A 77 -0.71 -15.00 10.88
N ALA A 78 -0.93 -15.21 12.18
CA ALA A 78 -1.22 -14.14 13.13
C ALA A 78 -0.07 -13.12 13.19
N GLN A 79 1.18 -13.60 13.19
CA GLN A 79 2.36 -12.73 13.16
C GLN A 79 2.44 -11.90 11.86
N ALA A 80 2.18 -12.51 10.70
CA ALA A 80 2.16 -11.79 9.43
C ALA A 80 1.07 -10.71 9.41
N LEU A 81 -0.12 -11.02 9.94
CA LEU A 81 -1.21 -10.06 10.06
C LEU A 81 -0.86 -8.89 10.99
N GLN A 82 -0.18 -9.17 12.10
CA GLN A 82 0.29 -8.14 13.04
C GLN A 82 1.30 -7.21 12.37
N VAL A 83 2.31 -7.76 11.69
CA VAL A 83 3.32 -6.98 10.94
C VAL A 83 2.65 -6.10 9.88
N MET A 84 1.69 -6.64 9.13
CA MET A 84 0.95 -5.86 8.13
C MET A 84 0.15 -4.73 8.76
N THR A 85 -0.50 -5.00 9.89
CA THR A 85 -1.28 -4.00 10.65
C THR A 85 -0.38 -2.85 11.13
N ASP A 86 0.78 -3.18 11.70
CA ASP A 86 1.73 -2.18 12.21
C ASP A 86 2.33 -1.34 11.07
N TRP A 87 2.65 -1.97 9.94
CA TRP A 87 3.12 -1.26 8.75
C TRP A 87 2.03 -0.33 8.19
N CYS A 88 0.78 -0.79 8.10
CA CYS A 88 -0.34 0.05 7.66
C CYS A 88 -0.53 1.26 8.58
N ASN A 89 -0.55 1.06 9.91
CA ASN A 89 -0.69 2.13 10.88
C ASN A 89 0.44 3.17 10.76
N SER A 90 1.68 2.70 10.60
CA SER A 90 2.87 3.56 10.44
C SER A 90 2.84 4.39 9.15
N ASN A 91 2.14 3.88 8.13
CA ASN A 91 2.02 4.51 6.82
C ASN A 91 0.65 5.18 6.59
N CYS A 92 -0.15 5.37 7.65
CA CYS A 92 -1.48 5.97 7.59
C CYS A 92 -2.44 5.27 6.59
N LEU A 93 -2.37 3.94 6.52
CA LEU A 93 -3.25 3.09 5.73
C LEU A 93 -4.19 2.29 6.63
N SER A 94 -5.37 1.96 6.12
CA SER A 94 -6.32 1.06 6.79
C SER A 94 -6.24 -0.33 6.21
N LEU A 95 -5.97 -1.33 7.05
CA LEU A 95 -6.06 -2.73 6.66
C LEU A 95 -7.53 -3.19 6.64
N ILE A 96 -8.00 -3.65 5.48
CA ILE A 96 -9.36 -4.19 5.34
C ILE A 96 -9.35 -5.65 5.80
N ARG A 97 -10.08 -5.97 6.87
CA ARG A 97 -10.13 -7.32 7.45
C ARG A 97 -11.05 -8.30 6.71
N THR A 98 -11.99 -7.78 5.92
CA THR A 98 -12.97 -8.56 5.16
C THR A 98 -13.15 -7.91 3.81
N LYS A 99 -12.80 -8.61 2.73
CA LYS A 99 -13.23 -8.24 1.37
C LYS A 99 -14.57 -8.93 1.11
N HIS A 100 -15.58 -8.17 0.70
CA HIS A 100 -16.87 -8.69 0.23
C HIS A 100 -16.82 -9.02 -1.25
#